data_AF-X0RUJ4-F1
#
_entry.id   AF-X0RUJ4-F1
#
_cell.length_a   1.000
_cell.length_b   1.000
_cell.length_c   1.000
_cell.angle_alpha   90.00
_cell.angle_beta   90.00
_cell.angle_gamma   90.00
#
_symmetry.space_group_name_H-M   'P 1'
#
loop_
_entity.id
_entity.type
_entity.pdbx_description
1 polymer ?
#
loop_
_entity_poly.entity_id
_entity_poly.type
_entity_poly.pdbx_seq_one_letter_code
_entity_poly.pdbx_strand_id
1 'polypeptide(L)'
;MQGSIAVAFLLFIIITSNPFMRIDPAPFDGEGLNPVLQDPALAFHPPFLYVGYVGFSMAFSFAVAALIDGRIDAAWARWVRPWTLAAWMCLTLGIAMGSWWAYYELGWGGFWFWDPVENASFMPWLAGTALLHSALVMEKRDALKVWTILLAIITFSLSLMGTFLVRSGVLTSVHAFAVDPERGVFILAIMGVFIGGALVLFAWRAPLLTQGGLFAPISREGSLVLNNLLLTVACAAVLVGTLYPLALEVLTGDKISVGAPFFNLTFVPLIVPLLIAMPFGPLLAWKRGDLLAAAQRLTAAAVVSLAVIIVVLALHQNGPWLAPLGIGIGVWLVVGAVTEIAYRVKMFDASGEEVWRRLRNLPRAAYGGALAHAGVGVMVIGLVATSAWREERIVALAPGGSVDIAGYQL
;
A
#
# COMPACT_ATOMS: atom_id res chain seq x y z
N MET A 1 -14.78 5.74 -20.77
CA MET A 1 -13.55 5.17 -20.18
C MET A 1 -13.81 3.85 -19.44
N GLN A 2 -14.62 3.82 -18.38
CA GLN A 2 -14.87 2.57 -17.64
C GLN A 2 -15.40 1.42 -18.53
N GLY A 3 -16.34 1.72 -19.44
CA GLY A 3 -16.85 0.72 -20.39
C GLY A 3 -15.78 0.18 -21.34
N SER A 4 -14.81 0.98 -21.77
CA SER A 4 -13.73 0.49 -22.66
C SER A 4 -12.75 -0.41 -21.92
N ILE A 5 -12.47 -0.14 -20.63
CA ILE A 5 -11.70 -1.04 -19.76
C ILE A 5 -12.42 -2.39 -19.65
N ALA A 6 -13.73 -2.37 -19.36
CA ALA A 6 -14.52 -3.59 -19.26
C ALA A 6 -14.52 -4.40 -20.57
N VAL A 7 -14.71 -3.74 -21.71
CA VAL A 7 -14.64 -4.40 -23.04
C VAL A 7 -13.28 -5.03 -23.26
N ALA A 8 -12.18 -4.34 -22.95
CA ALA A 8 -10.83 -4.89 -23.13
C ALA A 8 -10.60 -6.16 -22.29
N PHE A 9 -11.03 -6.17 -21.03
CA PHE A 9 -10.92 -7.36 -20.17
C PHE A 9 -11.89 -8.48 -20.58
N LEU A 10 -13.09 -8.15 -21.07
CA LEU A 10 -14.01 -9.16 -21.62
C LEU A 10 -13.41 -9.81 -22.88
N LEU A 11 -12.79 -9.03 -23.76
CA LEU A 11 -12.07 -9.54 -24.92
C LEU A 11 -10.89 -10.42 -24.51
N PHE A 12 -10.11 -10.01 -23.51
CA PHE A 12 -9.03 -10.83 -22.94
C PHE A 12 -9.55 -12.19 -22.47
N ILE A 13 -10.66 -12.20 -21.70
CA ILE A 13 -11.29 -13.44 -21.21
C ILE A 13 -11.75 -14.31 -22.37
N ILE A 14 -12.49 -13.77 -23.34
CA ILE A 14 -13.06 -14.55 -24.45
C ILE A 14 -11.98 -15.12 -25.37
N ILE A 15 -10.89 -14.39 -25.60
CA ILE A 15 -9.88 -14.77 -26.60
C ILE A 15 -8.81 -15.68 -26.00
N THR A 16 -8.30 -15.36 -24.79
CA THR A 16 -7.08 -16.00 -24.25
C THR A 16 -7.32 -16.83 -22.98
N SER A 17 -8.47 -16.67 -22.33
CA SER A 17 -8.75 -17.26 -21.01
C SER A 17 -10.21 -17.71 -20.89
N ASN A 18 -10.77 -18.27 -21.97
CA ASN A 18 -12.20 -18.52 -22.05
C ASN A 18 -12.61 -19.69 -21.13
N PRO A 19 -13.35 -19.43 -20.04
CA PRO A 19 -13.72 -20.47 -19.07
C PRO A 19 -14.80 -21.41 -19.60
N PHE A 20 -15.38 -21.12 -20.77
CA PHE A 20 -16.42 -21.93 -21.41
C PHE A 20 -15.88 -22.87 -22.49
N MET A 21 -14.56 -22.88 -22.71
CA MET A 21 -13.92 -23.88 -23.56
C MET A 21 -14.16 -25.27 -22.98
N ARG A 22 -14.77 -26.15 -23.79
CA ARG A 22 -15.11 -27.50 -23.36
C ARG A 22 -13.88 -28.38 -23.45
N ILE A 23 -13.65 -29.15 -22.39
CA ILE A 23 -12.67 -30.23 -22.38
C ILE A 23 -13.38 -31.46 -22.95
N ASP A 24 -12.79 -32.08 -23.97
CA ASP A 24 -13.32 -33.30 -24.61
C ASP A 24 -12.18 -34.33 -24.75
N PRO A 25 -12.28 -35.50 -24.10
CA PRO A 25 -13.38 -35.94 -23.22
C PRO A 25 -13.42 -35.16 -21.91
N ALA A 26 -14.64 -34.87 -21.43
CA ALA A 26 -14.82 -34.22 -20.14
C ALA A 26 -14.32 -35.18 -19.04
N PRO A 27 -13.35 -34.76 -18.19
CA PRO A 27 -12.88 -35.60 -17.10
C PRO A 27 -13.99 -35.75 -16.05
N PHE A 28 -13.98 -36.88 -15.32
CA PHE A 28 -14.96 -37.15 -14.27
C PHE A 28 -14.88 -36.11 -13.13
N ASP A 29 -13.66 -35.69 -12.79
CA ASP A 29 -13.34 -34.61 -11.86
C ASP A 29 -12.36 -33.62 -12.50
N GLY A 30 -12.40 -32.35 -12.08
CA GLY A 30 -11.40 -31.36 -12.49
C GLY A 30 -10.06 -31.56 -11.76
N GLU A 31 -8.97 -31.01 -12.30
CA GLU A 31 -7.63 -31.12 -11.70
C GLU A 31 -7.52 -30.51 -10.28
N GLY A 32 -8.51 -29.70 -9.90
CA GLY A 32 -8.56 -29.07 -8.58
C GLY A 32 -7.45 -28.05 -8.37
N LEU A 33 -7.33 -27.57 -7.13
CA LEU A 33 -6.18 -26.79 -6.69
C LEU A 33 -5.14 -27.73 -6.09
N ASN A 34 -3.86 -27.35 -6.19
CA ASN A 34 -2.80 -27.96 -5.40
C ASN A 34 -3.25 -28.04 -3.92
N PRO A 35 -3.07 -29.17 -3.21
CA PRO A 35 -3.49 -29.30 -1.82
C PRO A 35 -3.07 -28.16 -0.89
N VAL A 36 -1.87 -27.58 -1.08
CA VAL A 36 -1.39 -26.41 -0.28
C VAL A 36 -2.21 -25.13 -0.52
N LEU A 37 -2.99 -25.10 -1.60
CA LEU A 37 -3.86 -23.98 -1.98
C LEU A 37 -5.30 -24.22 -1.53
N GLN A 38 -5.64 -25.37 -0.95
CA GLN A 38 -7.01 -25.64 -0.49
C GLN A 38 -7.27 -25.07 0.91
N ASP A 39 -7.03 -23.77 1.06
CA ASP A 39 -7.18 -23.03 2.32
C ASP A 39 -8.27 -21.94 2.22
N PRO A 40 -9.14 -21.77 3.23
CA PRO A 40 -10.15 -20.72 3.22
C PRO A 40 -9.59 -19.31 3.00
N ALA A 41 -8.42 -18.99 3.56
CA ALA A 41 -7.79 -17.69 3.38
C ALA A 41 -7.35 -17.46 1.92
N LEU A 42 -6.94 -18.51 1.17
CA LEU A 42 -6.76 -18.40 -0.28
C LEU A 42 -8.08 -18.04 -0.99
N ALA A 43 -9.22 -18.59 -0.55
CA ALA A 43 -10.50 -18.28 -1.20
C ALA A 43 -10.92 -16.82 -0.99
N PHE A 44 -10.61 -16.23 0.18
CA PHE A 44 -11.08 -14.89 0.54
C PHE A 44 -10.16 -13.75 0.10
N HIS A 45 -8.83 -13.88 0.16
CA HIS A 45 -7.96 -12.73 -0.08
C HIS A 45 -7.93 -12.23 -1.55
N PRO A 46 -7.90 -13.08 -2.60
CA PRO A 46 -7.84 -12.63 -3.99
C PRO A 46 -9.06 -11.81 -4.43
N PRO A 47 -10.31 -12.16 -4.06
CA PRO A 47 -11.46 -11.30 -4.32
C PRO A 47 -11.28 -9.86 -3.81
N PHE A 48 -10.76 -9.66 -2.60
CA PHE A 48 -10.52 -8.32 -2.06
C PHE A 48 -9.38 -7.59 -2.78
N LEU A 49 -8.29 -8.28 -3.13
CA LEU A 49 -7.23 -7.72 -3.97
C LEU A 49 -7.79 -7.25 -5.32
N TYR A 50 -8.58 -8.09 -5.99
CA TYR A 50 -9.18 -7.77 -7.28
C TYR A 50 -10.20 -6.63 -7.21
N VAL A 51 -11.05 -6.61 -6.18
CA VAL A 51 -11.94 -5.45 -5.94
C VAL A 51 -11.13 -4.18 -5.69
N GLY A 52 -9.99 -4.26 -5.01
CA GLY A 52 -9.05 -3.15 -4.87
C GLY A 52 -8.50 -2.66 -6.20
N TYR A 53 -7.94 -3.55 -7.03
CA TYR A 53 -7.38 -3.23 -8.34
C TYR A 53 -8.42 -2.63 -9.29
N VAL A 54 -9.57 -3.29 -9.42
CA VAL A 54 -10.68 -2.83 -10.26
C VAL A 54 -11.27 -1.53 -9.71
N GLY A 55 -11.33 -1.37 -8.39
CA GLY A 55 -11.80 -0.13 -7.75
C GLY A 55 -10.98 1.09 -8.16
N PHE A 56 -9.66 0.96 -8.32
CA PHE A 56 -8.82 2.05 -8.82
C PHE A 56 -9.08 2.42 -10.29
N SER A 57 -9.70 1.55 -11.09
CA SER A 57 -10.10 1.87 -12.47
C SER A 57 -11.14 2.99 -12.53
N MET A 58 -11.95 3.16 -11.46
CA MET A 58 -12.90 4.25 -11.35
C MET A 58 -12.18 5.59 -11.20
N ALA A 59 -11.20 5.68 -10.29
CA ALA A 59 -10.39 6.89 -10.11
C ALA A 59 -9.64 7.26 -11.40
N PHE A 60 -9.08 6.26 -12.08
CA PHE A 60 -8.46 6.42 -13.40
C PHE A 60 -9.44 6.92 -14.46
N SER A 61 -10.63 6.32 -14.53
CA SER A 61 -11.67 6.72 -15.49
C SER A 61 -12.13 8.16 -15.28
N PHE A 62 -12.30 8.58 -14.02
CA PHE A 62 -12.59 9.98 -13.69
C PHE A 62 -11.45 10.92 -14.05
N ALA A 63 -10.19 10.52 -13.84
CA ALA A 63 -9.02 11.31 -14.20
C ALA A 63 -8.92 11.52 -15.71
N VAL A 64 -9.05 10.46 -16.50
CA VAL A 64 -9.03 10.53 -17.97
C VAL A 64 -10.20 11.37 -18.50
N ALA A 65 -11.41 11.17 -17.96
CA ALA A 65 -12.58 11.97 -18.35
C ALA A 65 -12.38 13.46 -18.07
N ALA A 66 -11.82 13.80 -16.90
CA ALA A 66 -11.57 15.18 -16.51
C ALA A 66 -10.47 15.85 -17.36
N LEU A 67 -9.47 15.08 -17.81
CA LEU A 67 -8.45 15.56 -18.76
C LEU A 67 -9.04 15.82 -20.16
N ILE A 68 -10.00 15.00 -20.61
CA ILE A 68 -10.69 15.19 -21.89
C ILE A 68 -11.60 16.42 -21.83
N ASP A 69 -12.41 16.54 -20.79
CA ASP A 69 -13.36 17.65 -20.58
C ASP A 69 -12.66 18.97 -20.23
N GLY A 70 -11.44 18.90 -19.70
CA GLY A 70 -10.65 20.07 -19.29
C GLY A 70 -11.14 20.71 -17.98
N ARG A 71 -12.04 20.06 -17.25
CA ARG A 71 -12.62 20.55 -15.99
C ARG A 71 -12.10 19.73 -14.82
N ILE A 72 -11.16 20.30 -14.07
CA ILE A 72 -10.53 19.66 -12.90
C ILE A 72 -10.62 20.62 -11.72
N ASP A 73 -11.62 20.40 -10.86
CA ASP A 73 -11.94 21.25 -9.71
C ASP A 73 -12.08 20.45 -8.40
N ALA A 74 -12.29 21.15 -7.29
CA ALA A 74 -12.51 20.53 -5.99
C ALA A 74 -13.72 19.57 -5.95
N ALA A 75 -14.72 19.74 -6.83
CA ALA A 75 -15.87 18.84 -6.90
C ALA A 75 -15.49 17.48 -7.47
N TRP A 76 -14.64 17.46 -8.50
CA TRP A 76 -14.04 16.21 -9.01
C TRP A 76 -13.34 15.43 -7.89
N ALA A 77 -12.52 16.10 -7.07
CA ALA A 77 -11.80 15.44 -5.97
C ALA A 77 -12.76 14.83 -4.93
N ARG A 78 -13.87 15.50 -4.62
CA ARG A 78 -14.93 14.97 -3.74
C ARG A 78 -15.59 13.72 -4.29
N TRP A 79 -15.72 13.60 -5.61
CA TRP A 79 -16.33 12.44 -6.25
C TRP A 79 -15.37 11.25 -6.33
N VAL A 80 -14.09 11.51 -6.59
CA VAL A 80 -13.09 10.43 -6.70
C VAL A 80 -12.73 9.82 -5.35
N ARG A 81 -12.64 10.63 -4.29
CA ARG A 81 -12.13 10.19 -2.98
C ARG A 81 -12.86 8.97 -2.38
N PRO A 82 -14.20 8.87 -2.40
CA PRO A 82 -14.90 7.69 -1.90
C PRO A 82 -14.58 6.40 -2.67
N TRP A 83 -14.43 6.48 -4.00
CA TRP A 83 -14.05 5.33 -4.84
C TRP A 83 -12.62 4.88 -4.54
N THR A 84 -11.69 5.84 -4.46
CA THR A 84 -10.31 5.55 -4.07
C THR A 84 -10.25 4.93 -2.67
N LEU A 85 -11.06 5.41 -1.72
CA LEU A 85 -11.07 4.89 -0.35
C LEU A 85 -11.61 3.48 -0.30
N ALA A 86 -12.71 3.19 -1.01
CA ALA A 86 -13.27 1.84 -1.08
C ALA A 86 -12.27 0.85 -1.71
N ALA A 87 -11.62 1.24 -2.81
CA ALA A 87 -10.57 0.45 -3.46
C ALA A 87 -9.39 0.19 -2.52
N TRP A 88 -8.89 1.24 -1.86
CA TRP A 88 -7.78 1.16 -0.90
C TRP A 88 -8.12 0.29 0.31
N MET A 89 -9.34 0.37 0.84
CA MET A 89 -9.80 -0.49 1.94
C MET A 89 -9.82 -1.97 1.52
N CYS A 90 -10.37 -2.28 0.34
CA CYS A 90 -10.39 -3.65 -0.16
C CYS A 90 -8.97 -4.17 -0.39
N LEU A 91 -8.09 -3.35 -0.96
CA LEU A 91 -6.69 -3.72 -1.15
C LEU A 91 -5.96 -3.95 0.19
N THR A 92 -6.21 -3.10 1.19
CA THR A 92 -5.67 -3.26 2.55
C THR A 92 -6.12 -4.59 3.16
N LEU A 93 -7.40 -4.94 3.04
CA LEU A 93 -7.94 -6.21 3.54
C LEU A 93 -7.34 -7.41 2.79
N GLY A 94 -7.25 -7.32 1.45
CA GLY A 94 -6.65 -8.36 0.63
C GLY A 94 -5.19 -8.62 1.00
N ILE A 95 -4.39 -7.57 1.15
CA ILE A 95 -2.98 -7.67 1.58
C ILE A 95 -2.90 -8.25 3.00
N ALA A 96 -3.68 -7.75 3.95
CA ALA A 96 -3.64 -8.21 5.34
C ALA A 96 -4.02 -9.70 5.47
N MET A 97 -5.05 -10.17 4.75
CA MET A 97 -5.42 -11.58 4.73
C MET A 97 -4.38 -12.44 4.01
N GLY A 98 -3.80 -11.95 2.91
CA GLY A 98 -2.70 -12.63 2.22
C GLY A 98 -1.48 -12.81 3.13
N SER A 99 -1.07 -11.76 3.85
CA SER A 99 0.02 -11.82 4.83
C SER A 99 -0.28 -12.75 6.00
N TRP A 100 -1.54 -12.81 6.47
CA TRP A 100 -1.94 -13.77 7.49
C TRP A 100 -1.83 -15.20 6.97
N TRP A 101 -2.35 -15.49 5.77
CA TRP A 101 -2.22 -16.81 5.16
C TRP A 101 -0.77 -17.22 4.97
N ALA A 102 0.06 -16.36 4.38
CA ALA A 102 1.49 -16.61 4.18
C ALA A 102 2.23 -16.91 5.50
N TYR A 103 1.82 -16.27 6.61
CA TYR A 103 2.46 -16.47 7.91
C TYR A 103 2.32 -17.90 8.46
N TYR A 104 1.16 -18.54 8.27
CA TYR A 104 0.93 -19.89 8.79
C TYR A 104 1.09 -20.99 7.75
N GLU A 105 1.05 -20.66 6.45
CA GLU A 105 1.26 -21.63 5.39
C GLU A 105 2.73 -22.10 5.36
N LEU A 106 2.93 -23.41 5.36
CA LEU A 106 4.25 -23.98 5.54
C LEU A 106 5.12 -23.71 4.30
N GLY A 107 6.32 -23.15 4.51
CA GLY A 107 7.31 -22.91 3.45
C GLY A 107 7.27 -21.53 2.79
N TRP A 108 6.39 -20.62 3.23
CA TRP A 108 6.23 -19.28 2.64
C TRP A 108 7.13 -18.21 3.25
N GLY A 109 7.97 -18.58 4.21
CA GLY A 109 9.01 -17.69 4.71
C GLY A 109 8.50 -16.54 5.59
N GLY A 110 7.26 -16.58 6.10
CA GLY A 110 6.69 -15.62 7.05
C GLY A 110 5.48 -14.87 6.50
N PHE A 111 5.18 -13.71 7.09
CA PHE A 111 4.01 -12.91 6.68
C PHE A 111 4.23 -12.11 5.37
N TRP A 112 5.49 -11.97 4.93
CA TRP A 112 5.90 -11.23 3.74
C TRP A 112 7.30 -11.65 3.31
N PHE A 113 7.49 -11.88 2.01
CA PHE A 113 8.77 -12.32 1.44
C PHE A 113 9.39 -11.32 0.47
N TRP A 114 8.71 -10.19 0.20
CA TRP A 114 9.05 -9.28 -0.91
C TRP A 114 8.99 -9.97 -2.27
N ASP A 115 8.14 -11.00 -2.39
CA ASP A 115 7.92 -11.70 -3.65
C ASP A 115 7.28 -10.73 -4.68
N PRO A 116 7.59 -10.86 -5.99
CA PRO A 116 7.05 -9.94 -6.99
C PRO A 116 5.52 -9.83 -7.02
N VAL A 117 4.78 -10.88 -6.65
CA VAL A 117 3.31 -10.86 -6.60
C VAL A 117 2.80 -10.11 -5.37
N GLU A 118 3.48 -10.25 -4.24
CA GLU A 118 3.24 -9.43 -3.06
C GLU A 118 3.50 -7.94 -3.40
N ASN A 119 4.65 -7.64 -4.01
CA ASN A 119 5.03 -6.29 -4.43
C ASN A 119 4.05 -5.69 -5.44
N ALA A 120 3.52 -6.50 -6.36
CA ALA A 120 2.51 -6.10 -7.33
C ALA A 120 1.25 -5.53 -6.67
N SER A 121 0.85 -6.07 -5.50
CA SER A 121 -0.27 -5.55 -4.72
C SER A 121 0.11 -4.36 -3.85
N PHE A 122 1.35 -4.31 -3.39
CA PHE A 122 1.82 -3.26 -2.50
C PHE A 122 2.03 -1.91 -3.20
N MET A 123 2.53 -1.90 -4.43
CA MET A 123 2.76 -0.69 -5.22
C MET A 123 1.49 0.17 -5.42
N PRO A 124 0.35 -0.37 -5.91
CA PRO A 124 -0.89 0.41 -6.01
C PRO A 124 -1.43 0.80 -4.63
N TRP A 125 -1.15 0.06 -3.57
CA TRP A 125 -1.51 0.47 -2.20
C TRP A 125 -0.75 1.73 -1.77
N LEU A 126 0.56 1.82 -2.03
CA LEU A 126 1.38 3.00 -1.76
C LEU A 126 0.93 4.22 -2.58
N ALA A 127 0.78 4.04 -3.90
CA ALA A 127 0.32 5.11 -4.80
C ALA A 127 -1.11 5.56 -4.46
N GLY A 128 -2.00 4.61 -4.13
CA GLY A 128 -3.36 4.88 -3.69
C GLY A 128 -3.43 5.63 -2.36
N THR A 129 -2.52 5.33 -1.43
CA THR A 129 -2.37 6.08 -0.17
C THR A 129 -1.97 7.53 -0.46
N ALA A 130 -1.00 7.75 -1.34
CA ALA A 130 -0.62 9.10 -1.78
C ALA A 130 -1.80 9.81 -2.48
N LEU A 131 -2.57 9.09 -3.30
CA LEU A 131 -3.73 9.62 -4.02
C LEU A 131 -4.82 10.10 -3.05
N LEU A 132 -5.15 9.33 -2.02
CA LEU A 132 -6.13 9.72 -1.00
C LEU A 132 -5.76 11.04 -0.32
N HIS A 133 -4.49 11.18 0.04
CA HIS A 133 -3.96 12.38 0.68
C HIS A 133 -3.91 13.57 -0.29
N SER A 134 -3.50 13.34 -1.54
CA SER A 134 -3.52 14.37 -2.59
C SER A 134 -4.93 14.87 -2.89
N ALA A 135 -5.89 13.96 -3.02
CA ALA A 135 -7.29 14.28 -3.27
C ALA A 135 -7.90 15.08 -2.13
N LEU A 136 -7.49 14.86 -0.88
CA LEU A 136 -7.91 15.68 0.26
C LEU A 136 -7.43 17.13 0.14
N VAL A 137 -6.16 17.34 -0.26
CA VAL A 137 -5.63 18.70 -0.49
C VAL A 137 -6.38 19.38 -1.63
N MET A 138 -6.59 18.66 -2.73
CA MET A 138 -7.32 19.16 -3.88
C MET A 138 -8.77 19.54 -3.53
N GLU A 139 -9.49 18.68 -2.80
CA GLU A 139 -10.85 18.97 -2.33
C GLU A 139 -10.90 20.22 -1.43
N LYS A 140 -9.96 20.38 -0.50
CA LYS A 140 -10.03 21.43 0.52
C LYS A 140 -9.42 22.76 0.09
N ARG A 141 -8.42 22.72 -0.79
CA ARG A 141 -7.55 23.86 -1.09
C ARG A 141 -7.40 24.13 -2.59
N ASP A 142 -8.03 23.31 -3.44
CA ASP A 142 -7.91 23.35 -4.89
C ASP A 142 -6.44 23.31 -5.38
N ALA A 143 -5.54 22.70 -4.59
CA ALA A 143 -4.11 22.58 -4.87
C ALA A 143 -3.73 21.13 -5.27
N LEU A 144 -2.53 20.96 -5.82
CA LEU A 144 -1.99 19.65 -6.25
C LEU A 144 -2.81 18.93 -7.33
N LYS A 145 -3.51 19.66 -8.22
CA LYS A 145 -4.35 19.08 -9.28
C LYS A 145 -3.57 18.12 -10.18
N VAL A 146 -2.46 18.60 -10.75
CA VAL A 146 -1.57 17.84 -11.63
C VAL A 146 -1.11 16.55 -10.95
N TRP A 147 -0.68 16.66 -9.70
CA TRP A 147 -0.19 15.53 -8.91
C TRP A 147 -1.29 14.51 -8.60
N THR A 148 -2.48 14.98 -8.24
CA THR A 148 -3.63 14.12 -7.92
C THR A 148 -4.08 13.31 -9.14
N ILE A 149 -4.13 13.95 -10.32
CA ILE A 149 -4.46 13.28 -11.57
C ILE A 149 -3.39 12.27 -11.96
N LEU A 150 -2.11 12.64 -11.85
CA LEU A 150 -1.00 11.73 -12.14
C LEU A 150 -1.04 10.50 -11.22
N LEU A 151 -1.27 10.69 -9.92
CA LEU A 151 -1.41 9.59 -8.97
C LEU A 151 -2.62 8.69 -9.29
N ALA A 152 -3.75 9.25 -9.72
CA ALA A 152 -4.90 8.46 -10.17
C ALA A 152 -4.56 7.58 -11.38
N ILE A 153 -3.78 8.12 -12.31
CA ILE A 153 -3.29 7.35 -13.47
C ILE A 153 -2.33 6.25 -13.01
N ILE A 154 -1.28 6.62 -12.26
CA ILE A 154 -0.23 5.69 -11.80
C ILE A 154 -0.83 4.56 -10.95
N THR A 155 -1.76 4.85 -10.05
CA THR A 155 -2.33 3.82 -9.14
C THR A 155 -3.02 2.70 -9.91
N PHE A 156 -3.84 3.04 -10.93
CA PHE A 156 -4.46 2.03 -11.77
C PHE A 156 -3.46 1.37 -12.72
N SER A 157 -2.49 2.13 -13.26
CA SER A 157 -1.40 1.58 -14.07
C SER A 157 -0.61 0.49 -13.32
N LEU A 158 -0.34 0.70 -12.02
CA LEU A 158 0.32 -0.29 -11.16
C LEU A 158 -0.58 -1.50 -10.90
N SER A 159 -1.90 -1.31 -10.81
CA SER A 159 -2.86 -2.43 -10.71
C SER A 159 -2.90 -3.28 -11.99
N LEU A 160 -2.86 -2.64 -13.17
CA LEU A 160 -2.74 -3.33 -14.46
C LEU A 160 -1.39 -4.05 -14.60
N MET A 161 -0.31 -3.39 -14.19
CA MET A 161 1.03 -3.99 -14.12
C MET A 161 1.01 -5.24 -13.23
N GLY A 162 0.36 -5.19 -12.06
CA GLY A 162 0.23 -6.36 -11.20
C GLY A 162 -0.48 -7.53 -11.89
N THR A 163 -1.53 -7.26 -12.65
CA THR A 163 -2.18 -8.28 -13.50
C THR A 163 -1.20 -8.88 -14.50
N PHE A 164 -0.40 -8.04 -15.17
CA PHE A 164 0.64 -8.51 -16.10
C PHE A 164 1.69 -9.37 -15.40
N LEU A 165 2.24 -8.93 -14.27
CA LEU A 165 3.29 -9.67 -13.56
C LEU A 165 2.82 -11.07 -13.12
N VAL A 166 1.58 -11.20 -12.67
CA VAL A 166 1.04 -12.48 -12.17
C VAL A 166 0.59 -13.43 -13.30
N ARG A 167 0.20 -12.90 -14.46
CA ARG A 167 -0.44 -13.69 -15.55
C ARG A 167 0.37 -13.84 -16.82
N SER A 168 1.44 -13.07 -16.99
CA SER A 168 2.28 -13.13 -18.19
C SER A 168 3.25 -14.30 -18.20
N GLY A 169 3.55 -14.89 -17.04
CA GLY A 169 4.59 -15.91 -16.90
C GLY A 169 6.02 -15.38 -17.00
N VAL A 170 6.18 -14.06 -17.01
CA VAL A 170 7.46 -13.37 -17.22
C VAL A 170 8.34 -13.36 -15.95
N LEU A 171 7.76 -13.56 -14.77
CA LEU A 171 8.49 -13.67 -13.51
C LEU A 171 8.36 -15.08 -12.92
N THR A 172 9.45 -15.56 -12.33
CA THR A 172 9.40 -16.72 -11.44
C THR A 172 8.89 -16.28 -10.07
N SER A 173 7.72 -16.75 -9.67
CA SER A 173 7.13 -16.50 -8.34
C SER A 173 6.36 -17.73 -7.87
N VAL A 174 6.38 -17.98 -6.55
CA VAL A 174 5.59 -19.02 -5.91
C VAL A 174 4.08 -18.75 -5.98
N HIS A 175 3.69 -17.49 -6.22
CA HIS A 175 2.31 -17.03 -6.35
C HIS A 175 1.85 -16.90 -7.81
N ALA A 176 2.69 -17.27 -8.79
CA ALA A 176 2.31 -17.18 -10.20
C ALA A 176 1.42 -18.37 -10.58
N PHE A 177 0.20 -18.08 -11.07
CA PHE A 177 -0.76 -19.09 -11.50
C PHE A 177 -1.16 -18.86 -12.96
N ALA A 178 -1.09 -19.93 -13.75
CA ALA A 178 -1.43 -19.97 -15.18
C ALA A 178 -0.52 -19.09 -16.06
N VAL A 179 0.66 -19.64 -16.36
CA VAL A 179 1.71 -19.06 -17.21
C VAL A 179 1.37 -19.31 -18.68
N ASP A 180 1.03 -18.27 -19.43
CA ASP A 180 0.77 -18.35 -20.88
C ASP A 180 1.28 -17.07 -21.58
N PRO A 181 2.28 -17.17 -22.48
CA PRO A 181 2.81 -16.03 -23.22
C PRO A 181 1.76 -15.23 -23.99
N GLU A 182 0.70 -15.88 -24.52
CA GLU A 182 -0.35 -15.19 -25.27
C GLU A 182 -1.15 -14.25 -24.37
N ARG A 183 -1.44 -14.67 -23.14
CA ARG A 183 -2.10 -13.84 -22.13
C ARG A 183 -1.23 -12.65 -21.76
N GLY A 184 0.08 -12.86 -21.60
CA GLY A 184 1.05 -11.81 -21.34
C GLY A 184 1.04 -10.72 -22.41
N VAL A 185 1.08 -11.10 -23.69
CA VAL A 185 1.05 -10.16 -24.82
C VAL A 185 -0.26 -9.37 -24.87
N PHE A 186 -1.40 -10.04 -24.63
CA PHE A 186 -2.70 -9.36 -24.64
C PHE A 186 -2.79 -8.32 -23.50
N ILE A 187 -2.38 -8.69 -22.28
CA ILE A 187 -2.37 -7.75 -21.14
C ILE A 187 -1.39 -6.61 -21.40
N LEU A 188 -0.24 -6.87 -22.02
CA LEU A 188 0.72 -5.84 -22.40
C LEU A 188 0.10 -4.84 -23.41
N ALA A 189 -0.71 -5.31 -24.36
CA ALA A 189 -1.45 -4.45 -25.28
C ALA A 189 -2.50 -3.59 -24.54
N ILE A 190 -3.25 -4.17 -23.59
CA ILE A 190 -4.16 -3.43 -22.70
C ILE A 190 -3.39 -2.33 -21.96
N MET A 191 -2.24 -2.67 -21.35
CA MET A 191 -1.39 -1.71 -20.66
C MET A 191 -0.91 -0.61 -21.61
N GLY A 192 -0.41 -0.93 -22.80
CA GLY A 192 0.03 0.05 -23.78
C GLY A 192 -1.07 1.06 -24.15
N VAL A 193 -2.30 0.58 -24.39
CA VAL A 193 -3.45 1.43 -24.72
C VAL A 193 -3.86 2.31 -23.53
N PHE A 194 -4.09 1.71 -22.36
CA PHE A 194 -4.66 2.43 -21.21
C PHE A 194 -3.62 3.29 -20.48
N ILE A 195 -2.45 2.73 -20.18
CA ILE A 195 -1.38 3.43 -19.48
C ILE A 195 -0.73 4.44 -20.42
N GLY A 196 -0.29 3.98 -21.60
CA GLY A 196 0.34 4.84 -22.59
C GLY A 196 -0.59 5.97 -23.05
N GLY A 197 -1.83 5.63 -23.40
CA GLY A 197 -2.84 6.62 -23.81
C GLY A 197 -3.16 7.64 -22.72
N ALA A 198 -3.32 7.22 -21.47
CA ALA A 198 -3.59 8.14 -20.37
C ALA A 198 -2.39 9.04 -20.03
N LEU A 199 -1.17 8.51 -20.07
CA LEU A 199 0.05 9.30 -19.82
C LEU A 199 0.32 10.30 -20.96
N VAL A 200 0.10 9.92 -22.22
CA VAL A 200 0.20 10.85 -23.36
C VAL A 200 -0.85 11.96 -23.24
N LEU A 201 -2.10 11.59 -22.94
CA LEU A 201 -3.16 12.58 -22.71
C LEU A 201 -2.83 13.50 -21.54
N PHE A 202 -2.32 12.96 -20.45
CA PHE A 202 -1.86 13.73 -19.30
C PHE A 202 -0.74 14.70 -19.70
N ALA A 203 0.29 14.25 -20.41
CA ALA A 203 1.39 15.09 -20.86
C ALA A 203 0.91 16.25 -21.76
N TRP A 204 -0.07 15.98 -22.63
CA TRP A 204 -0.67 17.02 -23.47
C TRP A 204 -1.50 18.02 -22.66
N ARG A 205 -2.33 17.55 -21.72
CA ARG A 205 -3.29 18.40 -21.00
C ARG A 205 -2.71 19.05 -19.75
N ALA A 206 -1.64 18.51 -19.16
CA ALA A 206 -1.07 18.99 -17.91
C ALA A 206 -0.68 20.48 -17.92
N PRO A 207 -0.11 21.06 -18.99
CA PRO A 207 0.20 22.50 -19.05
C PRO A 207 -1.02 23.42 -18.96
N LEU A 208 -2.21 22.92 -19.30
CA LEU A 208 -3.48 23.67 -19.22
C LEU A 208 -4.07 23.64 -17.81
N LEU A 209 -3.54 22.81 -16.91
CA LEU A 209 -4.01 22.71 -15.54
C LEU A 209 -3.41 23.86 -14.73
N THR A 210 -4.25 24.76 -14.27
CA THR A 210 -3.83 25.88 -13.44
C THR A 210 -3.24 25.39 -12.11
N GLN A 211 -2.13 26.00 -11.70
CA GLN A 211 -1.57 25.80 -10.37
C GLN A 211 -2.56 26.36 -9.34
N GLY A 212 -2.89 25.53 -8.36
CA GLY A 212 -3.87 25.83 -7.32
C GLY A 212 -3.34 26.68 -6.17
N GLY A 213 -4.10 26.72 -5.07
CA GLY A 213 -3.85 27.61 -3.94
C GLY A 213 -2.44 27.54 -3.33
N LEU A 214 -1.87 28.71 -3.04
CA LEU A 214 -0.57 28.87 -2.37
C LEU A 214 -0.62 28.44 -0.90
N PHE A 215 0.47 27.83 -0.42
CA PHE A 215 0.66 27.42 0.98
C PHE A 215 2.14 27.51 1.38
N ALA A 216 2.41 27.72 2.66
CA ALA A 216 3.76 27.69 3.22
C ALA A 216 4.29 26.24 3.35
N PRO A 217 5.60 25.98 3.22
CA PRO A 217 6.15 24.64 3.38
C PRO A 217 5.79 23.98 4.73
N ILE A 218 5.80 24.77 5.81
CA ILE A 218 5.28 24.34 7.11
C ILE A 218 3.78 24.62 7.13
N SER A 219 3.00 23.63 6.73
CA SER A 219 1.54 23.63 6.73
C SER A 219 1.02 22.20 6.61
N ARG A 220 -0.30 22.01 6.76
CA ARG A 220 -0.92 20.71 6.47
C ARG A 220 -0.71 20.30 5.01
N GLU A 221 -0.85 21.23 4.06
CA GLU A 221 -0.54 20.98 2.66
C GLU A 221 0.90 20.50 2.47
N GLY A 222 1.87 21.20 3.06
CA GLY A 222 3.30 20.84 2.96
C GLY A 222 3.61 19.47 3.56
N SER A 223 2.99 19.11 4.70
CA SER A 223 3.12 17.77 5.27
C SER A 223 2.56 16.67 4.36
N LEU A 224 1.47 16.97 3.64
CA LEU A 224 0.85 16.03 2.69
C LEU A 224 1.66 15.94 1.38
N VAL A 225 2.37 17.01 0.98
CA VAL A 225 3.36 16.96 -0.10
C VAL A 225 4.55 16.08 0.29
N LEU A 226 5.11 16.25 1.49
CA LEU A 226 6.17 15.37 2.01
C LEU A 226 5.73 13.91 2.03
N ASN A 227 4.52 13.65 2.54
CA ASN A 227 3.90 12.32 2.52
C ASN A 227 3.87 11.72 1.12
N ASN A 228 3.33 12.48 0.17
CA ASN A 228 3.20 12.00 -1.20
C ASN A 228 4.56 11.78 -1.88
N LEU A 229 5.53 12.64 -1.62
CA LEU A 229 6.88 12.45 -2.13
C LEU A 229 7.49 11.15 -1.62
N LEU A 230 7.48 10.92 -0.30
CA LEU A 230 8.06 9.72 0.30
C LEU A 230 7.34 8.45 -0.15
N LEU A 231 6.00 8.45 -0.18
CA LEU A 231 5.22 7.30 -0.66
C LEU A 231 5.47 6.99 -2.15
N THR A 232 5.53 8.02 -3.01
CA THR A 232 5.79 7.81 -4.43
C THR A 232 7.22 7.33 -4.68
N VAL A 233 8.22 7.86 -3.98
CA VAL A 233 9.61 7.40 -4.08
C VAL A 233 9.76 5.97 -3.54
N ALA A 234 9.09 5.64 -2.44
CA ALA A 234 9.07 4.28 -1.90
C ALA A 234 8.41 3.30 -2.87
N CYS A 235 7.29 3.69 -3.50
CA CYS A 235 6.66 2.92 -4.56
C CYS A 235 7.59 2.72 -5.76
N ALA A 236 8.35 3.76 -6.16
CA ALA A 236 9.32 3.66 -7.24
C ALA A 236 10.48 2.71 -6.89
N ALA A 237 10.98 2.73 -5.65
CA ALA A 237 12.01 1.80 -5.18
C ALA A 237 11.53 0.34 -5.27
N VAL A 238 10.29 0.06 -4.83
CA VAL A 238 9.69 -1.28 -4.95
C VAL A 238 9.50 -1.67 -6.41
N LEU A 239 9.04 -0.75 -7.27
CA LEU A 239 8.87 -0.98 -8.71
C LEU A 239 10.21 -1.34 -9.37
N VAL A 240 11.27 -0.58 -9.08
CA VAL A 240 12.61 -0.84 -9.60
C VAL A 240 13.10 -2.21 -9.14
N GLY A 241 13.03 -2.51 -7.84
CA GLY A 241 13.45 -3.83 -7.33
C GLY A 241 12.69 -4.99 -7.95
N THR A 242 11.38 -4.80 -8.19
CA THR A 242 10.50 -5.83 -8.77
C THR A 242 10.77 -6.06 -10.26
N LEU A 243 11.02 -5.00 -11.03
CA LEU A 243 11.23 -5.08 -12.49
C LEU A 243 12.69 -5.25 -12.89
N TYR A 244 13.65 -5.02 -11.98
CA TYR A 244 15.07 -5.11 -12.29
C TYR A 244 15.53 -6.50 -12.77
N PRO A 245 15.13 -7.63 -12.12
CA PRO A 245 15.44 -8.97 -12.64
C PRO A 245 14.98 -9.18 -14.08
N LEU A 246 13.76 -8.75 -14.39
CA LEU A 246 13.19 -8.86 -15.72
C LEU A 246 13.97 -8.03 -16.74
N ALA A 247 14.30 -6.78 -16.40
CA ALA A 247 15.08 -5.92 -17.28
C ALA A 247 16.46 -6.52 -17.56
N LEU A 248 17.11 -7.10 -16.54
CA LEU A 248 18.42 -7.73 -16.69
C LEU A 248 18.36 -8.98 -17.57
N GLU A 249 17.36 -9.85 -17.35
CA GLU A 249 17.16 -11.05 -18.15
C GLU A 249 16.99 -10.71 -19.63
N VAL A 250 16.18 -9.70 -19.96
CA VAL A 250 15.96 -9.27 -21.35
C VAL A 250 17.22 -8.69 -22.01
N LEU A 251 18.06 -7.97 -21.25
CA LEU A 251 19.24 -7.29 -21.78
C LEU A 251 20.49 -8.18 -21.85
N THR A 252 20.63 -9.12 -20.92
CA THR A 252 21.87 -9.89 -20.72
C THR A 252 21.66 -11.41 -20.80
N GLY A 253 20.42 -11.89 -20.64
CA GLY A 253 20.11 -13.30 -20.47
C GLY A 253 20.29 -13.83 -19.05
N ASP A 254 20.84 -13.03 -18.13
CA ASP A 254 21.10 -13.45 -16.76
C ASP A 254 19.83 -13.44 -15.90
N LYS A 255 19.58 -14.57 -15.23
CA LYS A 255 18.48 -14.71 -14.27
C LYS A 255 18.98 -14.46 -12.85
N ILE A 256 18.52 -13.36 -12.26
CA ILE A 256 18.78 -13.01 -10.87
C ILE A 256 17.48 -12.98 -10.08
N SER A 257 17.60 -13.04 -8.75
CA SER A 257 16.50 -12.74 -7.84
C SER A 257 16.88 -11.55 -6.96
N VAL A 258 15.95 -10.62 -6.78
CA VAL A 258 16.09 -9.50 -5.85
C VAL A 258 15.21 -9.79 -4.65
N GLY A 259 15.84 -10.09 -3.52
CA GLY A 259 15.15 -10.43 -2.28
C GLY A 259 15.11 -9.30 -1.24
N ALA A 260 14.65 -9.65 -0.04
CA ALA A 260 14.48 -8.75 1.10
C ALA A 260 15.64 -7.76 1.38
N PRO A 261 16.94 -8.11 1.24
CA PRO A 261 18.02 -7.16 1.50
C PRO A 261 17.93 -5.86 0.67
N PHE A 262 17.61 -5.94 -0.62
CA PHE A 262 17.47 -4.76 -1.47
C PHE A 262 16.30 -3.89 -1.03
N PHE A 263 15.14 -4.51 -0.80
CA PHE A 263 13.93 -3.79 -0.42
C PHE A 263 14.07 -3.17 0.98
N ASN A 264 14.64 -3.88 1.95
CA ASN A 264 14.87 -3.33 3.28
C ASN A 264 15.83 -2.13 3.24
N LEU A 265 16.92 -2.21 2.47
CA LEU A 265 17.89 -1.12 2.34
C LEU A 265 17.32 0.12 1.61
N THR A 266 16.35 -0.05 0.72
CA THR A 266 15.80 1.05 -0.09
C THR A 266 14.50 1.62 0.49
N PHE A 267 13.62 0.76 0.97
CA PHE A 267 12.28 1.12 1.44
C PHE A 267 12.29 1.68 2.87
N VAL A 268 13.00 1.03 3.80
CA VAL A 268 13.00 1.42 5.23
C VAL A 268 13.49 2.86 5.44
N PRO A 269 14.59 3.33 4.80
CA PRO A 269 15.05 4.71 4.95
C PRO A 269 14.05 5.77 4.43
N LEU A 270 13.13 5.39 3.54
CA LEU A 270 12.10 6.28 3.01
C LEU A 270 10.86 6.32 3.92
N ILE A 271 10.47 5.17 4.47
CA ILE A 271 9.28 5.06 5.31
C ILE A 271 9.53 5.53 6.73
N VAL A 272 10.69 5.29 7.33
CA VAL A 272 10.95 5.72 8.73
C VAL A 272 10.74 7.23 8.92
N PRO A 273 11.28 8.13 8.07
CA PRO A 273 10.99 9.57 8.16
C PRO A 273 9.50 9.89 7.98
N LEU A 274 8.81 9.16 7.10
CA LEU A 274 7.37 9.31 6.89
C LEU A 274 6.58 8.99 8.17
N LEU A 275 6.90 7.88 8.84
CA LEU A 275 6.25 7.46 10.09
C LEU A 275 6.51 8.46 11.22
N ILE A 276 7.73 8.99 11.31
CA ILE A 276 8.05 10.03 12.31
C ILE A 276 7.24 11.30 12.04
N ALA A 277 7.14 11.74 10.78
CA ALA A 277 6.42 12.95 10.39
C ALA A 277 4.88 12.81 10.46
N MET A 278 4.34 11.60 10.40
CA MET A 278 2.90 11.35 10.23
C MET A 278 2.01 12.03 11.30
N PRO A 279 2.27 11.95 12.62
CA PRO A 279 1.41 12.59 13.61
C PRO A 279 1.41 14.12 13.57
N PHE A 280 2.41 14.75 12.95
CA PHE A 280 2.46 16.21 12.82
C PHE A 280 1.40 16.74 11.84
N GLY A 281 1.19 16.05 10.71
CA GLY A 281 0.33 16.53 9.63
C GLY A 281 -1.08 16.93 10.06
N PRO A 282 -1.83 16.06 10.78
CA PRO A 282 -3.16 16.37 11.28
C PRO A 282 -3.21 17.51 12.32
N LEU A 283 -2.09 17.81 12.99
CA LEU A 283 -1.98 18.88 13.99
C LEU A 283 -1.54 20.23 13.40
N LEU A 284 -0.99 20.24 12.18
CA LEU A 284 -0.70 21.47 11.44
C LEU A 284 -1.98 22.08 10.85
N ALA A 285 -2.04 23.42 10.82
CA ALA A 285 -3.13 24.15 10.17
C ALA A 285 -2.91 24.22 8.65
N TRP A 286 -4.01 24.39 7.90
CA TRP A 286 -3.97 24.68 6.46
C TRP A 286 -3.33 26.05 6.20
N LYS A 287 -2.76 26.25 5.00
CA LYS A 287 -2.00 27.43 4.53
C LYS A 287 -0.70 27.71 5.26
N ARG A 288 -0.73 27.77 6.59
CA ARG A 288 0.42 28.07 7.45
C ARG A 288 0.25 27.39 8.80
N GLY A 289 1.14 26.45 9.09
CA GLY A 289 1.18 25.72 10.34
C GLY A 289 2.18 26.33 11.34
N ASP A 290 2.08 25.87 12.58
CA ASP A 290 3.04 26.13 13.64
C ASP A 290 3.63 24.79 14.06
N LEU A 291 4.88 24.55 13.65
CA LEU A 291 5.58 23.30 13.91
C LEU A 291 5.92 23.13 15.40
N LEU A 292 6.24 24.22 16.10
CA LEU A 292 6.56 24.17 17.52
C LEU A 292 5.32 23.80 18.33
N ALA A 293 4.18 24.42 18.03
CA ALA A 293 2.93 24.09 18.68
C ALA A 293 2.48 22.64 18.38
N ALA A 294 2.73 22.13 17.17
CA ALA A 294 2.47 20.72 16.85
C ALA A 294 3.39 19.78 17.66
N ALA A 295 4.69 20.09 17.77
CA ALA A 295 5.65 19.32 18.53
C ALA A 295 5.33 19.29 20.04
N GLN A 296 4.92 20.43 20.61
CA GLN A 296 4.49 20.53 22.00
C GLN A 296 3.26 19.65 22.29
N ARG A 297 2.28 19.64 21.37
CA ARG A 297 1.10 18.76 21.51
C ARG A 297 1.46 17.27 21.46
N LEU A 298 2.51 16.91 20.73
CA LEU A 298 3.00 15.53 20.60
C LEU A 298 4.00 15.11 21.68
N THR A 299 4.33 15.99 22.65
CA THR A 299 5.31 15.65 23.70
C THR A 299 4.88 14.41 24.50
N ALA A 300 3.58 14.27 24.81
CA ALA A 300 3.08 13.08 25.49
C ALA A 300 3.30 11.80 24.66
N ALA A 301 3.05 11.85 23.35
CA ALA A 301 3.30 10.71 22.45
C ALA A 301 4.79 10.35 22.38
N ALA A 302 5.67 11.36 22.35
CA ALA A 302 7.12 11.14 22.37
C ALA A 302 7.60 10.51 23.68
N VAL A 303 7.10 10.98 24.82
CA VAL A 303 7.46 10.44 26.14
C VAL A 303 6.98 9.01 26.30
N VAL A 304 5.75 8.69 25.90
CA VAL A 304 5.23 7.31 25.96
C VAL A 304 6.01 6.39 25.03
N SER A 305 6.31 6.84 23.81
CA SER A 305 7.15 6.10 22.86
C SER A 305 8.54 5.82 23.44
N LEU A 306 9.19 6.83 24.02
CA LEU A 306 10.50 6.68 24.67
C LEU A 306 10.46 5.73 25.86
N ALA A 307 9.42 5.82 26.70
CA ALA A 307 9.24 4.90 27.82
C ALA A 307 9.12 3.45 27.35
N VAL A 308 8.36 3.19 26.28
CA VAL A 308 8.26 1.85 25.69
C VAL A 308 9.60 1.38 25.13
N ILE A 309 10.35 2.25 24.43
CA ILE A 309 11.70 1.92 23.95
C ILE A 309 12.59 1.45 25.10
N ILE A 310 12.61 2.19 26.22
CA ILE A 310 13.41 1.87 27.41
C ILE A 310 12.97 0.54 28.01
N VAL A 311 11.65 0.30 28.15
CA VAL A 311 11.12 -0.95 28.69
C VAL A 311 11.51 -2.14 27.81
N VAL A 312 11.36 -2.05 26.48
CA VAL A 312 11.71 -3.14 25.57
C VAL A 312 13.22 -3.43 25.63
N LEU A 313 14.06 -2.40 25.66
CA LEU A 313 15.52 -2.54 25.83
C LEU A 313 15.87 -3.23 27.16
N ALA A 314 15.22 -2.85 28.26
CA ALA A 314 15.47 -3.43 29.58
C ALA A 314 15.09 -4.91 29.65
N LEU A 315 14.01 -5.31 28.95
CA LEU A 315 13.53 -6.69 28.90
C LEU A 315 14.34 -7.57 27.92
N HIS A 316 14.93 -6.99 26.87
CA HIS A 316 15.62 -7.73 25.80
C HIS A 316 17.07 -7.24 25.60
N GLN A 317 17.88 -7.29 26.67
CA GLN A 317 19.22 -6.69 26.70
C GLN A 317 20.18 -7.23 25.63
N ASN A 318 20.01 -8.49 25.20
CA ASN A 318 20.82 -9.13 24.15
C ASN A 318 20.07 -9.27 22.81
N GLY A 319 18.93 -8.58 22.65
CA GLY A 319 18.11 -8.64 21.45
C GLY A 319 18.59 -7.71 20.32
N PRO A 320 17.87 -7.72 19.17
CA PRO A 320 18.17 -6.82 18.06
C PRO A 320 18.00 -5.35 18.46
N TRP A 321 19.09 -4.58 18.45
CA TRP A 321 19.13 -3.21 18.99
C TRP A 321 18.23 -2.20 18.27
N LEU A 322 17.85 -2.46 17.02
CA LEU A 322 16.92 -1.62 16.24
C LEU A 322 15.45 -1.91 16.54
N ALA A 323 15.11 -3.09 17.06
CA ALA A 323 13.72 -3.49 17.27
C ALA A 323 12.96 -2.62 18.28
N PRO A 324 13.56 -2.20 19.42
CA PRO A 324 12.92 -1.26 20.34
C PRO A 324 12.55 0.06 19.67
N LEU A 325 13.39 0.59 18.78
CA LEU A 325 13.11 1.82 18.04
C LEU A 325 11.92 1.65 17.10
N GLY A 326 11.84 0.53 16.39
CA GLY A 326 10.71 0.20 15.53
C GLY A 326 9.39 0.10 16.31
N ILE A 327 9.39 -0.59 17.45
CA ILE A 327 8.23 -0.65 18.36
C ILE A 327 7.86 0.74 18.87
N GLY A 328 8.86 1.54 19.27
CA GLY A 328 8.68 2.93 19.68
C GLY A 328 8.00 3.78 18.62
N ILE A 329 8.41 3.67 17.36
CA ILE A 329 7.75 4.36 16.22
C ILE A 329 6.30 3.90 16.08
N GLY A 330 6.02 2.61 16.21
CA GLY A 330 4.65 2.11 16.17
C GLY A 330 3.76 2.70 17.29
N VAL A 331 4.29 2.77 18.52
CA VAL A 331 3.61 3.42 19.66
C VAL A 331 3.42 4.92 19.42
N TRP A 332 4.43 5.60 18.86
CA TRP A 332 4.37 7.00 18.48
C TRP A 332 3.20 7.29 17.54
N LEU A 333 2.94 6.41 16.57
CA LEU A 333 1.80 6.53 15.65
C LEU A 333 0.45 6.32 16.34
N VAL A 334 0.33 5.28 17.18
CA VAL A 334 -0.91 5.00 17.93
C VAL A 334 -1.24 6.15 18.87
N VAL A 335 -0.29 6.58 19.70
CA VAL A 335 -0.49 7.65 20.67
C VAL A 335 -0.63 9.00 19.96
N GLY A 336 0.05 9.22 18.83
CA GLY A 336 -0.13 10.39 17.99
C GLY A 336 -1.54 10.51 17.42
N ALA A 337 -2.13 9.41 16.94
CA ALA A 337 -3.52 9.37 16.47
C ALA A 337 -4.52 9.65 17.60
N VAL A 338 -4.27 9.10 18.81
CA VAL A 338 -5.07 9.42 20.01
C VAL A 338 -4.94 10.91 20.37
N THR A 339 -3.73 11.46 20.30
CA THR A 339 -3.44 12.87 20.57
C THR A 339 -4.20 13.79 19.61
N GLU A 340 -4.33 13.42 18.33
CA GLU A 340 -5.14 14.17 17.37
C GLU A 340 -6.61 14.28 17.84
N ILE A 341 -7.22 13.16 18.24
CA ILE A 341 -8.60 13.14 18.73
C ILE A 341 -8.72 13.95 20.02
N ALA A 342 -7.83 13.73 20.98
CA ALA A 342 -7.79 14.45 22.25
C ALA A 342 -7.71 15.98 22.04
N TYR A 343 -6.87 16.42 21.10
CA TYR A 343 -6.74 17.82 20.73
C TYR A 343 -8.03 18.38 20.11
N ARG A 344 -8.65 17.67 19.16
CA ARG A 344 -9.90 18.13 18.50
C ARG A 344 -11.06 18.28 19.49
N VAL A 345 -11.13 17.43 20.50
CA VAL A 345 -12.18 17.46 21.52
C VAL A 345 -11.83 18.35 22.72
N LYS A 346 -10.64 18.98 22.73
CA LYS A 346 -10.16 19.80 23.84
C LYS A 346 -10.13 19.05 25.18
N MET A 347 -9.66 17.80 25.16
CA MET A 347 -9.71 16.87 26.30
C MET A 347 -9.17 17.46 27.61
N PHE A 348 -8.17 18.35 27.54
CA PHE A 348 -7.51 18.94 28.71
C PHE A 348 -7.87 20.42 28.96
N ASP A 349 -8.64 21.05 28.07
CA ASP A 349 -8.97 22.49 28.14
C ASP A 349 -10.47 22.77 28.33
N ALA A 350 -11.32 21.73 28.27
CA ALA A 350 -12.78 21.86 28.31
C ALA A 350 -13.40 21.01 29.43
N SER A 351 -14.62 21.36 29.85
CA SER A 351 -15.39 20.56 30.81
C SER A 351 -15.73 19.18 30.22
N GLY A 352 -15.94 18.18 31.08
CA GLY A 352 -16.27 16.81 30.65
C GLY A 352 -17.51 16.73 29.74
N GLU A 353 -18.53 17.56 29.99
CA GLU A 353 -19.72 17.66 29.16
C GLU A 353 -19.40 18.16 27.74
N GLU A 354 -18.56 19.19 27.61
CA GLU A 354 -18.13 19.73 26.33
C GLU A 354 -17.27 18.74 25.55
N VAL A 355 -16.36 18.03 26.23
CA VAL A 355 -15.55 16.96 25.63
C VAL A 355 -16.45 15.86 25.06
N TRP A 356 -17.44 15.40 25.84
CA TRP A 356 -18.38 14.37 25.41
C TRP A 356 -19.24 14.83 24.23
N ARG A 357 -19.72 16.06 24.26
CA ARG A 357 -20.45 16.68 23.14
C ARG A 357 -19.59 16.73 21.89
N ARG A 358 -18.31 17.10 22.00
CA ARG A 358 -17.38 17.15 20.86
C ARG A 358 -17.08 15.76 20.31
N LEU A 359 -16.87 14.76 21.16
CA LEU A 359 -16.69 13.37 20.75
C LEU A 359 -17.89 12.90 19.90
N ARG A 360 -19.12 13.04 20.41
CA ARG A 360 -20.32 12.63 19.66
C ARG A 360 -20.50 13.35 18.33
N ASN A 361 -20.06 14.60 18.22
CA ASN A 361 -20.22 15.43 17.03
C ASN A 361 -19.00 15.46 16.10
N LEU A 362 -17.92 14.73 16.41
CA LEU A 362 -16.77 14.63 15.53
C LEU A 362 -17.16 13.93 14.22
N PRO A 363 -16.79 14.48 13.05
CA PRO A 363 -17.07 13.83 11.78
C PRO A 363 -16.46 12.43 11.70
N ARG A 364 -17.18 11.46 11.12
CA ARG A 364 -16.69 10.08 10.91
C ARG A 364 -15.33 10.02 10.22
N ALA A 365 -15.03 10.96 9.32
CA ALA A 365 -13.74 11.06 8.65
C ALA A 365 -12.57 11.32 9.62
N ALA A 366 -12.80 12.01 10.76
CA ALA A 366 -11.77 12.20 11.77
C ALA A 366 -11.45 10.89 12.49
N TYR A 367 -12.48 10.12 12.87
CA TYR A 367 -12.30 8.78 13.44
C TYR A 367 -11.65 7.82 12.45
N GLY A 368 -12.10 7.79 11.20
CA GLY A 368 -11.52 6.94 10.16
C GLY A 368 -10.04 7.25 9.92
N GLY A 369 -9.67 8.54 9.87
CA GLY A 369 -8.27 8.94 9.75
C GLY A 369 -7.41 8.52 10.95
N ALA A 370 -7.90 8.77 12.17
CA ALA A 370 -7.18 8.37 13.39
C ALA A 370 -7.03 6.84 13.50
N LEU A 371 -8.08 6.08 13.18
CA LEU A 371 -8.02 4.62 13.15
C LEU A 371 -7.05 4.09 12.10
N ALA A 372 -7.02 4.68 10.90
CA ALA A 372 -6.09 4.29 9.86
C ALA A 372 -4.63 4.52 10.29
N HIS A 373 -4.32 5.70 10.84
CA HIS A 373 -2.96 6.01 11.32
C HIS A 373 -2.55 5.16 12.53
N ALA A 374 -3.45 4.94 13.49
CA ALA A 374 -3.20 4.02 14.60
C ALA A 374 -2.99 2.59 14.10
N GLY A 375 -3.74 2.16 13.09
CA GLY A 375 -3.57 0.87 12.41
C GLY A 375 -2.19 0.70 11.79
N VAL A 376 -1.61 1.75 11.18
CA VAL A 376 -0.21 1.72 10.72
C VAL A 376 0.74 1.53 11.90
N GLY A 377 0.48 2.17 13.04
CA GLY A 377 1.25 1.94 14.27
C GLY A 377 1.22 0.49 14.75
N VAL A 378 0.03 -0.11 14.82
CA VAL A 378 -0.15 -1.53 15.17
C VAL A 378 0.56 -2.44 14.17
N MET A 379 0.43 -2.14 12.87
CA MET A 379 1.12 -2.87 11.80
C MET A 379 2.64 -2.82 12.01
N VAL A 380 3.24 -1.64 12.24
CA VAL A 380 4.69 -1.50 12.47
C VAL A 380 5.15 -2.30 13.69
N ILE A 381 4.39 -2.28 14.80
CA ILE A 381 4.71 -3.09 15.98
C ILE A 381 4.71 -4.58 15.62
N GLY A 382 3.69 -5.04 14.91
CA GLY A 382 3.58 -6.43 14.44
C GLY A 382 4.76 -6.83 13.56
N LEU A 383 5.05 -6.05 12.51
CA LEU A 383 6.15 -6.28 11.57
C LEU A 383 7.51 -6.39 12.29
N VAL A 384 7.78 -5.49 13.24
CA VAL A 384 9.04 -5.48 13.98
C VAL A 384 9.10 -6.67 14.96
N ALA A 385 8.02 -6.95 15.68
CA ALA A 385 7.97 -8.06 16.63
C ALA A 385 8.15 -9.43 15.94
N THR A 386 7.52 -9.63 14.79
CA THR A 386 7.60 -10.91 14.05
C THR A 386 8.91 -11.06 13.28
N SER A 387 9.56 -9.97 12.88
CA SER A 387 10.78 -10.05 12.07
C SER A 387 12.06 -10.04 12.92
N ALA A 388 12.11 -9.24 13.98
CA ALA A 388 13.35 -8.99 14.70
C ALA A 388 13.78 -10.17 15.58
N TRP A 389 12.84 -10.85 16.24
CA TRP A 389 13.11 -11.98 17.13
C TRP A 389 12.89 -13.35 16.48
N ARG A 390 12.75 -13.40 15.16
CA ARG A 390 12.62 -14.67 14.45
C ARG A 390 13.99 -15.34 14.29
N GLU A 391 14.08 -16.59 14.72
CA GLU A 391 15.18 -17.49 14.37
C GLU A 391 14.73 -18.44 13.27
N GLU A 392 15.50 -18.52 12.19
CA GLU A 392 15.27 -19.45 11.09
C GLU A 392 16.57 -20.17 10.74
N ARG A 393 16.49 -21.50 10.65
CA ARG A 393 17.59 -22.36 10.20
C ARG A 393 17.08 -23.31 9.13
N ILE A 394 17.62 -23.20 7.93
CA ILE A 394 17.38 -24.14 6.83
C ILE A 394 18.51 -25.16 6.87
N VAL A 395 18.22 -26.37 7.34
CA VAL A 395 19.19 -27.46 7.46
C VAL A 395 18.66 -28.72 6.80
N ALA A 396 19.55 -29.46 6.12
CA ALA A 396 19.23 -30.80 5.63
C ALA A 396 19.48 -31.81 6.75
N LEU A 397 18.43 -32.48 7.22
CA LEU A 397 18.53 -33.52 8.24
C LEU A 397 18.44 -34.92 7.62
N ALA A 398 19.34 -35.81 8.02
CA ALA A 398 19.20 -37.23 7.76
C ALA A 398 18.07 -37.82 8.64
N PRO A 399 17.46 -38.96 8.26
CA PRO A 399 16.50 -39.64 9.13
C PRO A 399 17.07 -39.89 10.53
N GLY A 400 16.38 -39.40 11.57
CA GLY A 400 16.82 -39.48 12.97
C GLY A 400 17.81 -38.39 13.41
N GLY A 401 18.18 -37.45 12.52
CA GLY A 401 18.93 -36.25 12.90
C GLY A 401 18.06 -35.25 13.65
N SER A 402 18.68 -34.51 14.58
CA SER A 402 18.03 -33.44 15.34
C SER A 402 18.67 -32.09 15.08
N VAL A 403 17.92 -30.99 15.23
CA VAL A 403 18.44 -29.63 15.16
C VAL A 403 18.03 -28.81 16.38
N ASP A 404 18.99 -28.07 16.95
CA ASP A 404 18.69 -27.09 17.99
C ASP A 404 18.31 -25.74 17.35
N ILE A 405 17.16 -25.19 17.75
CA ILE A 405 16.69 -23.87 17.34
C ILE A 405 15.84 -23.23 18.45
N ALA A 406 16.07 -21.96 18.77
CA ALA A 406 15.34 -21.22 19.80
C ALA A 406 15.19 -21.95 21.16
N GLY A 407 16.18 -22.77 21.54
CA GLY A 407 16.17 -23.55 22.78
C GLY A 407 15.36 -24.85 22.72
N TYR A 408 14.86 -25.25 21.56
CA TYR A 408 14.22 -26.53 21.30
C TYR A 408 15.13 -27.44 20.47
N GLN A 409 15.08 -28.75 20.73
CA GLN A 409 15.69 -29.79 19.90
C GLN A 409 14.56 -30.43 19.07
N LEU A 410 14.56 -30.17 17.76
CA LEU A 410 13.59 -30.69 16.79
C LEU A 410 14.10 -31.93 16.08
#